data_AF-A0A182PMC2-F1
#
_entry.id   AF-A0A182PMC2-F1
#
_cell.length_a   1.000
_cell.length_b   1.000
_cell.length_c   1.000
_cell.angle_alpha   90.00
_cell.angle_beta   90.00
_cell.angle_gamma   90.00
#
_symmetry.space_group_name_H-M   'P 1'
#
loop_
_entity.id
_entity.type
_entity.pdbx_description
1 polymer ?
#
loop_
_entity_poly.entity_id
_entity_poly.type
_entity_poly.pdbx_seq_one_letter_code
_entity_poly.pdbx_strand_id
1 'polypeptide(L)'
;MAELLIDPNIRGWVFLPIVVITFLVGIIRHYFSILITSQKKAELTQIQDSQAMIRARLLRENGKYLSQQSFAMRRHYFNNEDTGYFKTQKRAPPSPNSTAMLSDLVKGNFINVLPMIVIGGWINWMFSGFVTTKVPFPLTLRFKPMLQRGIELASLDAAWVSSASWYFLNVFGLRSIYTLVLGENNAADQTQSMQDQMSGAAVAMPQDPKAAFKAEWEALQITEYQNVLANVENELLASSGSFGDLPGPSALQSSRSEDGSTLRN
;
A
#
# COMPACT_ATOMS: atom_id res chain seq x y z
N MET A 1 -32.53 7.75 26.77
CA MET A 1 -31.05 7.68 26.88
C MET A 1 -30.73 7.54 28.34
N ALA A 2 -30.44 6.33 28.83
CA ALA A 2 -29.99 6.17 30.21
C ALA A 2 -28.54 6.65 30.29
N GLU A 3 -28.30 7.76 31.00
CA GLU A 3 -26.96 8.17 31.38
C GLU A 3 -26.54 7.28 32.56
N LEU A 4 -25.65 6.32 32.30
CA LEU A 4 -24.99 5.58 33.38
C LEU A 4 -23.96 6.51 34.02
N LEU A 5 -24.02 6.61 35.35
CA LEU A 5 -22.94 7.17 36.13
C LEU A 5 -21.88 6.08 36.30
N ILE A 6 -20.70 6.27 35.70
CA ILE A 6 -19.56 5.37 35.85
C ILE A 6 -18.73 5.80 37.06
N ASP A 7 -18.19 4.84 37.81
CA ASP A 7 -17.22 5.11 38.88
C ASP A 7 -16.02 5.92 38.33
N PRO A 8 -15.74 7.12 38.87
CA PRO A 8 -14.57 7.92 38.51
C PRO A 8 -13.24 7.16 38.58
N ASN A 9 -13.12 6.16 39.45
CA ASN A 9 -11.91 5.35 39.58
C ASN A 9 -11.56 4.59 38.29
N ILE A 10 -12.57 4.19 37.50
CA ILE A 10 -12.37 3.49 36.21
C ILE A 10 -11.57 4.37 35.24
N ARG A 11 -11.73 5.70 35.31
CA ARG A 11 -10.97 6.64 34.48
C ARG A 11 -9.46 6.61 34.79
N GLY A 12 -9.11 6.57 36.07
CA GLY A 12 -7.72 6.57 36.52
C GLY A 12 -7.03 5.22 36.37
N TRP A 13 -7.75 4.13 36.64
CA TRP A 13 -7.17 2.79 36.76
C TRP A 13 -7.33 1.91 35.52
N VAL A 14 -8.23 2.24 34.60
CA VAL A 14 -8.50 1.42 33.41
C VAL A 14 -8.36 2.24 32.14
N PHE A 15 -9.05 3.38 32.04
CA PHE A 15 -9.06 4.18 30.83
C PHE A 15 -7.66 4.71 30.47
N LEU A 16 -7.01 5.45 31.38
CA LEU A 16 -5.69 6.03 31.14
C LEU A 16 -4.60 4.95 30.98
N PRO A 17 -4.53 3.90 31.82
CA PRO A 17 -3.50 2.88 31.68
C PRO A 17 -3.58 2.13 30.35
N ILE A 18 -4.78 1.84 29.83
CA ILE A 18 -4.93 1.20 28.51
C ILE A 18 -4.33 2.08 27.40
N VAL A 19 -4.52 3.40 27.44
CA VAL A 19 -3.91 4.34 26.46
C VAL A 19 -2.38 4.32 26.57
N VAL A 20 -1.84 4.34 27.79
CA VAL A 20 -0.37 4.33 28.00
C VAL A 20 0.24 2.99 27.57
N ILE A 21 -0.39 1.86 27.93
CA ILE A 21 0.06 0.52 27.56
C ILE A 21 0.03 0.37 26.04
N THR A 22 -1.06 0.75 25.38
CA THR A 22 -1.17 0.65 23.92
C THR A 22 -0.07 1.46 23.24
N PHE A 23 0.16 2.70 23.69
CA PHE A 23 1.19 3.58 23.16
C PHE A 23 2.60 2.99 23.32
N LEU A 24 2.98 2.57 24.52
CA LEU A 24 4.32 2.01 24.81
C LEU A 24 4.55 0.70 24.06
N VAL A 25 3.56 -0.18 24.01
CA VAL A 25 3.62 -1.42 23.24
C VAL A 25 3.82 -1.13 21.76
N GLY A 26 3.14 -0.11 21.21
CA GLY A 26 3.31 0.32 19.82
C GLY A 26 4.76 0.70 19.51
N ILE A 27 5.39 1.47 20.42
CA ILE A 27 6.80 1.86 20.30
C ILE A 27 7.74 0.64 20.42
N ILE A 28 7.54 -0.22 21.41
CA ILE A 28 8.36 -1.42 21.59
C ILE A 28 8.25 -2.32 20.35
N ARG A 29 7.04 -2.51 19.82
CA ARG A 29 6.79 -3.28 18.60
C ARG A 29 7.54 -2.70 17.40
N HIS A 30 7.54 -1.37 17.23
CA HIS A 30 8.30 -0.71 16.16
C HIS A 30 9.78 -1.07 16.22
N TYR A 31 10.43 -0.90 17.37
CA TYR A 31 11.85 -1.21 17.53
C TYR A 31 12.15 -2.70 17.41
N PHE A 32 11.28 -3.56 17.95
CA PHE A 32 11.43 -5.01 17.82
C PHE A 32 11.30 -5.48 16.36
N SER A 33 10.38 -4.88 15.61
CA SER A 33 10.22 -5.15 14.17
C SER A 33 11.46 -4.72 13.39
N ILE A 34 12.04 -3.56 13.68
CA ILE A 34 13.32 -3.14 13.07
C ILE A 34 14.42 -4.15 13.37
N LEU A 35 14.50 -4.65 14.62
CA LEU A 35 15.53 -5.59 15.04
C LEU A 35 15.40 -6.97 14.36
N ILE A 36 14.16 -7.43 14.13
CA ILE A 36 13.88 -8.73 13.49
C ILE A 36 13.97 -8.66 11.97
N THR A 37 13.69 -7.49 11.37
CA THR A 37 13.70 -7.33 9.92
C THR A 37 15.13 -7.44 9.39
N SER A 38 15.54 -8.68 9.12
CA SER A 38 16.79 -8.98 8.43
C SER A 38 16.57 -8.84 6.92
N GLN A 39 17.46 -8.13 6.25
CA GLN A 39 17.52 -8.10 4.79
C GLN A 39 17.84 -9.51 4.31
N LYS A 40 16.84 -10.24 3.81
CA LYS A 40 17.06 -11.53 3.15
C LYS A 40 18.04 -11.28 2.01
N LYS A 41 19.11 -12.10 1.93
CA LYS A 41 20.04 -12.08 0.81
C LYS A 41 19.25 -12.43 -0.45
N ALA A 42 18.87 -11.43 -1.22
CA ALA A 42 18.21 -11.63 -2.49
C ALA A 42 19.17 -12.35 -3.45
N GLU A 43 18.65 -13.33 -4.17
CA GLU A 43 19.42 -14.09 -5.15
C GLU A 43 19.86 -13.13 -6.27
N LEU A 44 21.14 -13.13 -6.62
CA LEU A 44 21.70 -12.21 -7.63
C LEU A 44 20.96 -12.32 -8.97
N THR A 45 20.56 -13.53 -9.33
CA THR A 45 19.80 -13.85 -10.55
C THR A 45 18.40 -13.23 -10.50
N GLN A 46 17.73 -13.22 -9.34
CA GLN A 46 16.40 -12.63 -9.16
C GLN A 46 16.46 -11.10 -9.23
N ILE A 47 17.51 -10.50 -8.66
CA ILE A 47 17.75 -9.05 -8.77
C ILE A 47 18.01 -8.68 -10.23
N GLN A 48 18.86 -9.44 -10.92
CA GLN A 48 19.18 -9.19 -12.33
C GLN A 48 17.90 -9.15 -13.19
N ASP A 49 17.00 -10.11 -12.96
CA ASP A 49 15.72 -10.19 -13.66
C ASP A 49 14.77 -9.05 -13.33
N SER A 50 14.66 -8.68 -12.05
CA SER A 50 13.82 -7.55 -11.66
C SER A 50 14.29 -6.25 -12.29
N GLN A 51 15.62 -6.04 -12.32
CA GLN A 51 16.23 -4.87 -12.95
C GLN A 51 16.07 -4.89 -14.48
N ALA A 52 16.14 -6.06 -15.11
CA ALA A 52 15.89 -6.20 -16.54
C ALA A 52 14.43 -5.85 -16.89
N MET A 53 13.45 -6.28 -16.08
CA MET A 53 12.03 -5.89 -16.26
C MET A 53 11.83 -4.40 -16.05
N ILE A 54 12.40 -3.81 -15.00
CA ILE A 54 12.33 -2.37 -14.74
C ILE A 54 12.90 -1.59 -15.93
N ARG A 55 14.05 -2.03 -16.46
CA ARG A 55 14.68 -1.41 -17.63
C ARG A 55 13.80 -1.48 -18.88
N ALA A 56 13.12 -2.61 -19.12
CA ALA A 56 12.19 -2.73 -20.24
C ALA A 56 10.95 -1.84 -20.06
N ARG A 57 10.40 -1.73 -18.85
CA ARG A 57 9.32 -0.81 -18.53
C ARG A 57 9.71 0.64 -18.77
N LEU A 58 10.90 1.04 -18.30
CA LEU A 58 11.45 2.38 -18.54
C LEU A 58 11.66 2.65 -20.03
N LEU A 59 12.11 1.65 -20.80
CA LEU A 59 12.23 1.76 -22.25
C LEU A 59 10.86 1.97 -22.92
N ARG A 60 9.81 1.28 -22.45
CA ARG A 60 8.44 1.45 -22.97
C ARG A 60 7.85 2.81 -22.65
N GLU A 61 8.02 3.29 -21.42
CA GLU A 61 7.39 4.54 -20.95
C GLU A 61 8.18 5.79 -21.36
N ASN A 62 9.52 5.71 -21.31
CA ASN A 62 10.42 6.85 -21.53
C ASN A 62 11.30 6.71 -22.78
N GLY A 63 11.10 5.68 -23.61
CA GLY A 63 11.86 5.47 -24.85
C GLY A 63 11.71 6.58 -25.89
N LYS A 64 10.70 7.44 -25.73
CA LYS A 64 10.39 8.59 -26.60
C LYS A 64 11.45 9.69 -26.66
N TYR A 65 12.38 9.72 -25.71
CA TYR A 65 13.50 10.67 -25.67
C TYR A 65 14.78 10.15 -26.33
N LEU A 66 14.84 8.85 -26.66
CA LEU A 66 15.98 8.26 -27.36
C LEU A 66 15.88 8.53 -28.86
N SER A 67 16.97 8.39 -29.61
CA SER A 67 16.90 8.34 -31.07
C SER A 67 16.19 7.06 -31.54
N GLN A 68 15.54 7.11 -32.70
CA GLN A 68 14.81 5.97 -33.26
C GLN A 68 15.68 4.71 -33.38
N GLN A 69 16.92 4.86 -33.85
CA GLN A 69 17.88 3.76 -33.96
C GLN A 69 18.23 3.17 -32.59
N SER A 70 18.45 4.03 -31.60
CA SER A 70 18.76 3.62 -30.22
C SER A 70 17.62 2.87 -29.55
N PHE A 71 16.37 3.29 -29.81
CA PHE A 71 15.18 2.61 -29.32
C PHE A 71 15.00 1.26 -30.01
N ALA A 72 15.11 1.21 -31.34
CA ALA A 72 14.99 -0.03 -32.11
C ALA A 72 16.02 -1.08 -31.70
N MET A 73 17.29 -0.69 -31.50
CA MET A 73 18.35 -1.59 -31.04
C MET A 73 18.05 -2.17 -29.64
N ARG A 74 17.57 -1.35 -28.70
CA ARG A 74 17.24 -1.78 -27.34
C ARG A 74 15.98 -2.65 -27.32
N ARG A 75 14.97 -2.32 -28.12
CA ARG A 75 13.77 -3.14 -28.31
C ARG A 75 14.14 -4.50 -28.91
N HIS A 76 15.03 -4.53 -29.91
CA HIS A 76 15.53 -5.76 -30.50
C HIS A 76 16.28 -6.63 -29.47
N TYR A 77 17.11 -6.05 -28.62
CA TYR A 77 17.80 -6.79 -27.54
C TYR A 77 16.84 -7.53 -26.59
N PHE A 78 15.68 -6.94 -26.28
CA PHE A 78 14.69 -7.57 -25.40
C PHE A 78 13.75 -8.53 -26.16
N ASN A 79 13.34 -8.17 -27.38
CA ASN A 79 12.27 -8.85 -28.10
C ASN A 79 12.71 -9.84 -29.18
N ASN A 80 13.99 -9.92 -29.51
CA ASN A 80 14.47 -10.86 -30.54
C ASN A 80 14.03 -12.30 -30.21
N GLU A 81 13.57 -13.03 -31.22
CA GLU A 81 13.00 -14.36 -31.05
C GLU A 81 14.04 -15.39 -30.59
N ASP A 82 15.27 -15.26 -31.08
CA ASP A 82 16.35 -16.23 -30.83
C ASP A 82 17.30 -15.83 -29.69
N THR A 83 17.57 -14.52 -29.56
CA THR A 83 18.56 -13.97 -28.61
C THR A 83 17.99 -13.02 -27.57
N GLY A 84 16.68 -12.74 -27.62
CA GLY A 84 16.03 -11.78 -26.73
C GLY A 84 16.07 -12.25 -25.29
N TYR A 85 16.41 -11.35 -24.36
CA TYR A 85 16.55 -11.64 -22.93
C TYR A 85 15.30 -12.34 -22.35
N PHE A 86 14.10 -11.93 -22.80
CA PHE A 86 12.83 -12.48 -22.30
C PHE A 86 12.47 -13.87 -22.83
N LYS A 87 13.03 -14.32 -23.97
CA LYS A 87 12.79 -15.67 -24.52
C LYS A 87 13.89 -16.66 -24.17
N THR A 88 15.15 -16.22 -24.06
CA THR A 88 16.29 -17.11 -23.74
C THR A 88 16.32 -17.53 -22.26
N GLN A 89 15.85 -16.69 -21.34
CA GLN A 89 15.82 -17.02 -19.92
C GLN A 89 14.59 -17.86 -19.55
N LYS A 90 14.65 -19.18 -19.85
CA LYS A 90 13.69 -20.15 -19.31
C LYS A 90 14.03 -20.46 -17.87
N ARG A 91 13.51 -19.68 -16.93
CA ARG A 91 13.58 -20.02 -15.50
C ARG A 91 12.47 -20.99 -15.15
N ALA A 92 12.81 -21.98 -14.30
CA ALA A 92 11.81 -22.89 -13.79
C ALA A 92 10.76 -22.08 -13.03
N PRO A 93 9.46 -22.31 -13.28
CA PRO A 93 8.43 -21.62 -12.53
C PRO A 93 8.66 -21.92 -11.04
N PRO A 94 8.65 -20.91 -10.14
CA PRO A 94 8.59 -21.20 -8.72
C PRO A 94 7.35 -22.06 -8.54
N SER A 95 7.54 -23.27 -8.01
CA SER A 95 6.46 -24.23 -7.92
C SER A 95 5.25 -23.58 -7.25
N PRO A 96 4.03 -23.78 -7.78
CA PRO A 96 2.82 -23.15 -7.25
C PRO A 96 2.49 -23.57 -5.79
N ASN A 97 3.29 -24.49 -5.22
CA ASN A 97 3.25 -24.93 -3.83
C ASN A 97 4.53 -24.57 -3.06
N SER A 98 5.15 -23.43 -3.33
CA SER A 98 6.17 -22.91 -2.39
C SER A 98 5.48 -22.44 -1.11
N THR A 99 5.14 -23.40 -0.25
CA THR A 99 4.76 -23.18 1.16
C THR A 99 5.72 -22.20 1.82
N ALA A 100 6.97 -22.11 1.36
CA ALA A 100 7.94 -21.08 1.75
C ALA A 100 7.43 -19.64 1.50
N MET A 101 6.96 -19.29 0.30
CA MET A 101 6.55 -17.92 -0.04
C MET A 101 5.20 -17.54 0.58
N LEU A 102 4.25 -18.49 0.57
CA LEU A 102 2.98 -18.34 1.28
C LEU A 102 3.21 -18.26 2.79
N SER A 103 4.15 -19.06 3.33
CA SER A 103 4.54 -18.96 4.74
C SER A 103 5.26 -17.67 5.05
N ASP A 104 6.07 -17.11 4.15
CA ASP A 104 6.78 -15.86 4.39
C ASP A 104 5.80 -14.68 4.44
N LEU A 105 4.79 -14.66 3.56
CA LEU A 105 3.73 -13.67 3.57
C LEU A 105 2.82 -13.82 4.81
N VAL A 106 2.40 -15.06 5.11
CA VAL A 106 1.56 -15.36 6.27
C VAL A 106 2.32 -15.11 7.57
N LYS A 107 3.60 -15.47 7.67
CA LYS A 107 4.45 -15.18 8.84
C LYS A 107 4.61 -13.68 9.03
N GLY A 108 4.85 -12.92 7.95
CA GLY A 108 4.94 -11.46 8.02
C GLY A 108 3.66 -10.82 8.58
N ASN A 109 2.50 -11.20 8.03
CA ASN A 109 1.22 -10.67 8.50
C ASN A 109 0.84 -11.17 9.91
N PHE A 110 1.15 -12.44 10.22
CA PHE A 110 0.86 -13.03 11.52
C PHE A 110 1.70 -12.43 12.65
N ILE A 111 2.99 -12.19 12.42
CA ILE A 111 3.87 -11.51 13.40
C ILE A 111 3.36 -10.09 13.68
N ASN A 112 2.70 -9.44 12.71
CA ASN A 112 2.12 -8.12 12.88
C ASN A 112 0.80 -8.12 13.65
N VAL A 113 -0.09 -9.09 13.41
CA VAL A 113 -1.43 -9.16 14.01
C VAL A 113 -1.43 -9.84 15.38
N LEU A 114 -0.53 -10.81 15.61
CA LEU A 114 -0.49 -11.62 16.82
C LEU A 114 -0.35 -10.77 18.10
N PRO A 115 0.59 -9.80 18.20
CA PRO A 115 0.73 -8.99 19.41
C PRO A 115 -0.55 -8.21 19.74
N MET A 116 -1.24 -7.71 18.72
CA MET A 116 -2.49 -6.96 18.88
C MET A 116 -3.59 -7.83 19.49
N ILE A 117 -3.74 -9.07 19.00
CA ILE A 117 -4.75 -10.02 19.49
C ILE A 117 -4.40 -10.50 20.91
N VAL A 118 -3.15 -10.85 21.17
CA VAL A 118 -2.72 -11.35 22.48
C VAL A 118 -2.97 -10.31 23.57
N ILE A 119 -2.60 -9.06 23.31
CA ILE A 119 -2.79 -7.96 24.28
C ILE A 119 -4.27 -7.62 24.44
N GLY A 120 -5.05 -7.62 23.35
CA GLY A 120 -6.51 -7.45 23.42
C GLY A 120 -7.20 -8.56 24.21
N GLY A 121 -6.72 -9.80 24.09
CA GLY A 121 -7.16 -10.94 24.89
C GLY A 121 -6.80 -10.78 26.37
N TRP A 122 -5.57 -10.35 26.67
CA TRP A 122 -5.11 -10.09 28.03
C TRP A 122 -5.89 -8.96 28.72
N ILE A 123 -6.14 -7.84 28.01
CA ILE A 123 -6.97 -6.73 28.51
C ILE A 123 -8.40 -7.20 28.78
N ASN A 124 -8.97 -7.99 27.88
CA ASN A 124 -10.30 -8.55 28.07
C ASN A 124 -10.38 -9.49 29.28
N TRP A 125 -9.30 -10.22 29.60
CA TRP A 125 -9.25 -11.07 30.78
C TRP A 125 -9.07 -10.27 32.08
N MET A 126 -8.18 -9.27 32.07
CA MET A 126 -7.82 -8.48 33.24
C MET A 126 -8.89 -7.43 33.61
N PHE A 127 -9.54 -6.83 32.61
CA PHE A 127 -10.53 -5.76 32.77
C PHE A 127 -11.92 -6.16 32.25
N SER A 128 -12.38 -7.38 32.57
CA SER A 128 -13.73 -7.86 32.23
C SER A 128 -14.78 -7.40 33.25
N GLY A 129 -16.06 -7.41 32.88
CA GLY A 129 -17.18 -7.30 33.82
C GLY A 129 -17.74 -5.89 34.04
N PHE A 130 -17.18 -4.87 33.39
CA PHE A 130 -17.64 -3.48 33.53
C PHE A 130 -17.54 -2.68 32.22
N VAL A 131 -18.28 -1.57 32.18
CA VAL A 131 -18.30 -0.61 31.06
C VAL A 131 -17.18 0.41 31.26
N THR A 132 -16.40 0.70 30.21
CA THR A 132 -15.25 1.63 30.30
C THR A 132 -15.64 3.05 29.91
N THR A 133 -16.28 3.22 28.75
CA THR A 133 -16.64 4.56 28.25
C THR A 133 -17.84 4.48 27.29
N LYS A 134 -18.40 5.65 26.98
CA LYS A 134 -19.44 5.83 25.97
C LYS A 134 -18.85 6.55 24.77
N VAL A 135 -19.00 5.99 23.57
CA VAL A 135 -18.61 6.71 22.36
C VAL A 135 -19.66 7.76 21.97
N PRO A 136 -19.26 8.90 21.37
CA PRO A 136 -20.17 10.02 21.08
C PRO A 136 -20.99 9.83 19.79
N PHE A 137 -20.95 8.65 19.16
CA PHE A 137 -21.67 8.35 17.92
C PHE A 137 -22.50 7.07 18.07
N PRO A 138 -23.67 6.99 17.40
CA PRO A 138 -24.52 5.81 17.46
C PRO A 138 -23.86 4.63 16.74
N LEU A 139 -23.90 3.45 17.36
CA LEU A 139 -23.37 2.20 16.81
C LEU A 139 -24.50 1.23 16.48
N THR A 140 -24.32 0.41 15.45
CA THR A 140 -25.32 -0.61 15.08
C THR A 140 -25.33 -1.76 16.09
N LEU A 141 -26.52 -2.31 16.34
CA LEU A 141 -26.71 -3.39 17.31
C LEU A 141 -25.92 -4.67 16.98
N ARG A 142 -25.54 -4.87 15.71
CA ARG A 142 -24.76 -6.03 15.26
C ARG A 142 -23.34 -6.05 15.82
N PHE A 143 -22.77 -4.88 16.16
CA PHE A 143 -21.46 -4.79 16.80
C PHE A 143 -21.50 -5.00 18.31
N LYS A 144 -22.70 -4.99 18.92
CA LYS A 144 -22.88 -5.14 20.37
C LYS A 144 -22.15 -6.36 20.98
N PRO A 145 -22.27 -7.61 20.48
CA PRO A 145 -21.57 -8.75 21.07
C PRO A 145 -20.04 -8.63 20.98
N MET A 146 -19.52 -7.90 20.00
CA MET A 146 -18.09 -7.61 19.87
C MET A 146 -17.66 -6.51 20.85
N LEU A 147 -18.46 -5.44 20.94
CA LEU A 147 -18.11 -4.23 21.69
C LEU A 147 -18.31 -4.34 23.21
N GLN A 148 -19.21 -5.23 23.62
CA GLN A 148 -19.60 -5.44 25.02
C GLN A 148 -19.18 -6.83 25.51
N ARG A 149 -18.10 -7.37 24.94
CA ARG A 149 -17.56 -8.64 25.41
C ARG A 149 -17.21 -8.53 26.91
N GLY A 150 -17.76 -9.43 27.71
CA GLY A 150 -17.62 -9.42 29.17
C GLY A 150 -18.69 -8.63 29.93
N ILE A 151 -19.76 -8.16 29.28
CA ILE A 151 -20.90 -7.47 29.91
C ILE A 151 -22.18 -8.24 29.60
N GLU A 152 -22.94 -8.62 30.63
CA GLU A 152 -24.13 -9.47 30.47
C GLU A 152 -25.45 -8.69 30.29
N LEU A 153 -25.40 -7.37 30.06
CA LEU A 153 -26.59 -6.52 29.94
C LEU A 153 -27.11 -6.44 28.49
N ALA A 154 -28.08 -7.30 28.17
CA ALA A 154 -28.72 -7.37 26.85
C ALA A 154 -29.51 -6.11 26.45
N SER A 155 -29.91 -5.25 27.39
CA SER A 155 -30.66 -4.01 27.14
C SER A 155 -29.78 -2.75 26.99
N LEU A 156 -28.48 -2.85 27.25
CA LEU A 156 -27.57 -1.70 27.19
C LEU A 156 -27.39 -1.18 25.75
N ASP A 157 -27.29 0.14 25.59
CA ASP A 157 -27.02 0.74 24.27
C ASP A 157 -25.62 0.34 23.76
N ALA A 158 -25.46 0.10 22.46
CA ALA A 158 -24.22 -0.31 21.82
C ALA A 158 -23.11 0.77 21.87
N ALA A 159 -23.48 2.02 22.19
CA ALA A 159 -22.52 3.11 22.42
C ALA A 159 -21.65 2.91 23.67
N TRP A 160 -22.08 2.09 24.62
CA TRP A 160 -21.29 1.73 25.79
C TRP A 160 -20.34 0.59 25.46
N VAL A 161 -19.05 0.83 25.64
CA VAL A 161 -18.00 -0.09 25.20
C VAL A 161 -17.23 -0.69 26.39
N SER A 162 -16.81 -1.95 26.23
CA SER A 162 -15.93 -2.62 27.19
C SER A 162 -14.47 -2.16 27.05
N SER A 163 -13.63 -2.58 28.00
CA SER A 163 -12.19 -2.30 28.03
C SER A 163 -11.45 -2.83 26.79
N ALA A 164 -11.84 -4.00 26.28
CA ALA A 164 -11.26 -4.60 25.08
C ALA A 164 -11.55 -3.75 23.83
N SER A 165 -12.76 -3.22 23.72
CA SER A 165 -13.18 -2.35 22.62
C SER A 165 -12.49 -0.99 22.69
N TRP A 166 -12.29 -0.46 23.90
CA TRP A 166 -11.48 0.73 24.12
C TRP A 166 -10.02 0.52 23.70
N TYR A 167 -9.43 -0.63 23.99
CA TYR A 167 -8.11 -1.02 23.49
C TYR A 167 -8.06 -1.02 21.96
N PHE A 168 -9.00 -1.70 21.29
CA PHE A 168 -9.03 -1.74 19.82
C PHE A 168 -9.18 -0.34 19.21
N LEU A 169 -10.01 0.52 19.80
CA LEU A 169 -10.14 1.92 19.39
C LEU A 169 -8.79 2.65 19.49
N ASN A 170 -8.05 2.47 20.58
CA ASN A 170 -6.72 3.05 20.74
C ASN A 170 -5.71 2.49 19.73
N VAL A 171 -5.72 1.19 19.46
CA VAL A 171 -4.80 0.61 18.46
C VAL A 171 -5.03 1.22 17.07
N PHE A 172 -6.29 1.41 16.67
CA PHE A 172 -6.59 2.03 15.37
C PHE A 172 -6.40 3.54 15.36
N GLY A 173 -6.70 4.23 16.47
CA GLY A 173 -6.62 5.69 16.57
C GLY A 173 -5.20 6.23 16.79
N LEU A 174 -4.35 5.50 17.52
CA LEU A 174 -2.96 5.91 17.80
C LEU A 174 -2.03 5.76 16.59
N ARG A 175 -2.49 5.13 15.51
CA ARG A 175 -1.75 4.93 14.27
C ARG A 175 -1.11 6.21 13.74
N SER A 176 -1.91 7.28 13.59
CA SER A 176 -1.42 8.59 13.11
C SER A 176 -0.51 9.29 14.12
N ILE A 177 -0.60 8.95 15.39
CA ILE A 177 0.28 9.50 16.42
C ILE A 177 1.64 8.79 16.37
N TYR A 178 1.67 7.48 16.10
CA TYR A 178 2.92 6.76 15.88
C TYR A 178 3.68 7.27 14.66
N THR A 179 3.01 7.59 13.55
CA THR A 179 3.69 8.17 12.38
C THR A 179 4.27 9.55 12.67
N LEU A 180 3.58 10.37 13.48
CA LEU A 180 4.09 11.67 13.92
C LEU A 180 5.34 11.53 14.81
N VAL A 181 5.33 10.58 15.74
CA VAL A 181 6.41 10.39 16.72
C VAL A 181 7.61 9.64 16.14
N LEU A 182 7.38 8.64 15.29
CA LEU A 182 8.41 7.72 14.77
C LEU A 182 8.82 8.03 13.30
N GLY A 183 8.12 8.92 12.61
CA GLY A 183 8.38 9.28 11.20
C GLY A 183 7.83 8.30 10.16
N GLU A 184 8.16 8.53 8.89
CA GLU A 184 7.60 7.79 7.73
C GLU A 184 7.99 6.30 7.67
N ASN A 185 9.07 5.88 8.33
CA ASN A 185 9.50 4.47 8.40
C ASN A 185 8.82 3.69 9.52
N ASN A 186 7.56 4.00 9.83
CA ASN A 186 6.87 3.37 10.93
C ASN A 186 6.48 1.92 10.59
N ALA A 187 7.35 0.96 10.94
CA ALA A 187 7.05 -0.47 10.85
C ALA A 187 5.84 -0.89 11.72
N ALA A 188 5.43 -0.07 12.70
CA ALA A 188 4.21 -0.30 13.46
C ALA A 188 2.95 -0.13 12.60
N ASP A 189 3.05 0.57 11.47
CA ASP A 189 1.91 0.97 10.64
C ASP A 189 1.65 0.12 9.37
N GLN A 190 1.77 -1.20 9.49
CA GLN A 190 1.48 -2.15 8.40
C GLN A 190 0.01 -2.61 8.37
N THR A 191 -0.88 -2.00 9.16
CA THR A 191 -2.31 -2.29 9.09
C THR A 191 -2.93 -1.79 7.78
N GLN A 192 -2.34 -0.78 7.12
CA GLN A 192 -2.72 -0.39 5.75
C GLN A 192 -2.48 -1.51 4.77
N SER A 193 -1.30 -2.14 4.80
CA SER A 193 -1.02 -3.25 3.90
C SER A 193 -1.96 -4.43 4.14
N MET A 194 -2.45 -4.60 5.38
CA MET A 194 -3.48 -5.61 5.67
C MET A 194 -4.86 -5.19 5.13
N GLN A 195 -5.23 -3.92 5.21
CA GLN A 195 -6.48 -3.42 4.62
C GLN A 195 -6.44 -3.48 3.09
N ASP A 196 -5.32 -3.16 2.46
CA ASP A 196 -5.08 -3.28 1.02
C ASP A 196 -5.12 -4.75 0.55
N GLN A 197 -4.72 -5.68 1.42
CA GLN A 197 -4.81 -7.12 1.17
C GLN A 197 -6.24 -7.65 1.34
N MET A 198 -7.04 -7.10 2.26
CA MET A 198 -8.42 -7.51 2.51
C MET A 198 -9.43 -6.84 1.57
N SER A 199 -9.12 -5.64 1.04
CA SER A 199 -9.98 -4.89 0.11
C SER A 199 -9.80 -5.27 -1.35
N GLY A 200 -9.15 -6.40 -1.65
CA GLY A 200 -9.19 -7.02 -2.98
C GLY A 200 -8.35 -6.34 -4.06
N ALA A 201 -7.34 -5.53 -3.71
CA ALA A 201 -6.48 -4.85 -4.68
C ALA A 201 -5.06 -5.43 -4.80
N ALA A 202 -4.67 -6.38 -3.95
CA ALA A 202 -3.35 -7.01 -4.01
C ALA A 202 -3.40 -8.35 -4.77
N VAL A 203 -3.66 -8.30 -6.07
CA VAL A 203 -3.11 -9.28 -7.02
C VAL A 203 -1.61 -8.97 -7.17
N ALA A 204 -0.88 -9.17 -6.07
CA ALA A 204 0.55 -9.44 -6.09
C ALA A 204 0.73 -10.91 -5.73
N MET A 205 -0.03 -11.77 -6.42
CA MET A 205 0.44 -13.13 -6.62
C MET A 205 1.87 -13.02 -7.17
N PRO A 206 2.82 -13.82 -6.67
CA PRO A 206 4.13 -13.92 -7.30
C PRO A 206 3.85 -14.29 -8.75
N GLN A 207 3.93 -13.32 -9.67
CA GLN A 207 3.82 -13.65 -11.07
C GLN A 207 5.00 -14.58 -11.33
N ASP A 208 4.67 -15.79 -11.75
CA ASP A 208 5.64 -16.70 -12.34
C ASP A 208 6.55 -15.85 -13.26
N PRO A 209 7.87 -15.79 -13.01
CA PRO A 209 8.78 -14.94 -13.79
C PRO A 209 8.59 -15.13 -15.29
N LYS A 210 8.22 -16.35 -15.71
CA LYS A 210 7.90 -16.67 -17.09
C LYS A 210 6.65 -15.95 -17.62
N ALA A 211 5.59 -15.85 -16.83
CA ALA A 211 4.39 -15.10 -17.19
C ALA A 211 4.67 -13.60 -17.24
N ALA A 212 5.44 -13.09 -16.27
CA ALA A 212 5.86 -11.69 -16.25
C ALA A 212 6.73 -11.31 -17.46
N PHE A 213 7.72 -12.15 -17.81
CA PHE A 213 8.55 -11.93 -19.00
C PHE A 213 7.76 -11.99 -20.30
N LYS A 214 6.79 -12.91 -20.40
CA LYS A 214 5.93 -12.98 -21.59
C LYS A 214 5.07 -11.72 -21.72
N ALA A 215 4.47 -11.26 -20.63
CA ALA A 215 3.65 -10.04 -20.63
C ALA A 215 4.47 -8.79 -21.02
N GLU A 216 5.69 -8.64 -20.50
CA GLU A 216 6.57 -7.52 -20.87
C GLU A 216 7.08 -7.63 -22.32
N TRP A 217 7.34 -8.85 -22.82
CA TRP A 217 7.70 -9.08 -24.22
C TRP A 217 6.57 -8.66 -25.17
N GLU A 218 5.33 -9.08 -24.90
CA GLU A 218 4.14 -8.69 -25.66
C GLU A 218 3.90 -7.18 -25.61
N ALA A 219 4.01 -6.57 -24.43
CA ALA A 219 3.86 -5.12 -24.26
C ALA A 219 4.91 -4.32 -25.04
N LEU A 220 6.18 -4.74 -24.99
CA LEU A 220 7.25 -4.09 -25.74
C LEU A 220 7.14 -4.32 -27.25
N GLN A 221 6.48 -5.39 -27.68
CA GLN A 221 6.23 -5.66 -29.10
C GLN A 221 5.16 -4.73 -29.66
N ILE A 222 4.15 -4.34 -28.87
CA ILE A 222 3.11 -3.40 -29.29
C ILE A 222 3.63 -1.96 -29.26
N THR A 223 4.70 -1.68 -28.53
CA THR A 223 5.21 -0.31 -28.34
C THR A 223 5.82 0.25 -29.63
N GLU A 224 5.24 1.35 -30.11
CA GLU A 224 5.76 2.14 -31.21
C GLU A 224 6.64 3.29 -30.72
N TYR A 225 7.64 3.64 -31.54
CA TYR A 225 8.52 4.77 -31.24
C TYR A 225 7.86 6.08 -31.63
N GLN A 226 7.67 6.97 -30.66
CA GLN A 226 7.24 8.34 -30.88
C GLN A 226 8.35 9.29 -30.47
N ASN A 227 8.85 10.10 -31.40
CA ASN A 227 9.90 11.07 -31.11
C ASN A 227 9.29 12.38 -30.62
N VAL A 228 9.43 12.66 -29.32
CA VAL A 228 8.97 13.93 -28.72
C VAL A 228 9.92 15.08 -29.05
N LEU A 229 11.18 14.78 -29.37
CA LEU A 229 12.22 15.79 -29.62
C LEU A 229 12.18 16.35 -31.04
N ALA A 230 11.34 15.84 -31.93
CA ALA A 230 11.33 16.25 -33.35
C ALA A 230 10.85 17.69 -33.59
N ASN A 231 10.07 18.26 -32.67
CA ASN A 231 9.54 19.63 -32.77
C ASN A 231 10.15 20.58 -31.72
N VAL A 232 11.18 20.14 -31.00
CA VAL A 232 11.74 20.91 -29.88
C VAL A 232 12.36 22.21 -30.34
N GLU A 233 12.96 22.24 -31.54
CA GLU A 233 13.54 23.45 -32.13
C GLU A 233 12.46 24.50 -32.40
N ASN A 234 11.30 24.08 -32.90
CA ASN A 234 10.18 24.97 -33.19
C ASN A 234 9.54 25.50 -31.89
N GLU A 235 9.41 24.67 -30.86
CA GLU A 235 8.92 25.09 -29.54
C GLU A 235 9.90 26.04 -28.83
N LEU A 236 11.20 25.81 -28.97
CA LEU A 236 12.23 26.69 -28.41
C LEU A 236 12.28 28.05 -29.13
N LEU A 237 12.13 28.05 -30.45
CA LEU A 237 12.05 29.29 -31.23
C LEU A 237 10.75 30.07 -30.95
N ALA A 238 9.62 29.37 -30.77
CA ALA A 238 8.37 30.00 -30.36
C ALA A 238 8.45 30.60 -28.93
N SER A 239 9.13 29.92 -28.00
CA SER A 239 9.29 30.41 -26.62
C SER A 239 10.34 31.50 -26.47
N SER A 240 11.42 31.49 -27.27
CA SER A 240 12.41 32.59 -27.28
C SER A 240 11.84 33.90 -27.84
N GLY A 241 10.82 33.84 -28.71
CA GLY A 241 10.02 35.01 -29.10
C GLY A 241 9.15 35.60 -27.98
N SER A 242 8.89 34.84 -26.92
CA SER A 242 8.10 35.23 -25.74
C SER A 242 8.94 35.89 -24.63
N PHE A 243 10.28 35.87 -24.73
CA PHE A 243 11.14 36.57 -23.78
C PHE A 243 11.12 38.11 -23.96
N GLY A 244 10.43 38.62 -24.99
CA GLY A 244 10.27 40.05 -25.28
C GLY A 244 8.96 40.68 -24.81
N ASP A 245 7.93 39.90 -24.50
CA ASP A 245 6.64 40.43 -24.06
C ASP A 245 6.11 39.59 -22.89
N LEU A 246 6.31 40.10 -21.68
CA LEU A 246 5.50 39.71 -20.53
C LEU A 246 4.17 40.46 -20.59
N PRO A 247 3.05 39.75 -20.81
CA PRO A 247 1.83 40.05 -20.08
C PRO A 247 1.50 38.88 -19.14
N GLY A 248 0.99 39.23 -17.96
CA GLY A 248 0.75 38.34 -16.83
C GLY A 248 -0.24 37.18 -17.08
N PRO A 249 -0.56 36.42 -16.04
CA PRO A 249 -1.09 35.07 -16.14
C PRO A 249 -2.56 35.10 -16.55
N SER A 250 -2.87 34.74 -17.79
CA SER A 250 -4.23 34.37 -18.22
C SER A 250 -4.21 33.72 -19.60
N ALA A 251 -4.12 32.38 -19.64
CA ALA A 251 -4.72 31.54 -20.69
C ALA A 251 -4.49 30.05 -20.39
N LEU A 252 -5.01 29.58 -19.26
CA LEU A 252 -5.63 28.26 -19.27
C LEU A 252 -6.99 28.45 -19.94
N GLN A 253 -7.33 27.53 -20.86
CA GLN A 253 -8.69 27.21 -21.33
C GLN A 253 -9.13 27.84 -22.67
N SER A 254 -8.96 27.05 -23.74
CA SER A 254 -9.71 27.03 -25.02
C SER A 254 -8.75 26.48 -26.07
N SER A 255 -8.80 25.22 -26.50
CA SER A 255 -9.89 24.64 -27.27
C SER A 255 -9.85 23.12 -27.22
N ARG A 256 -10.91 22.54 -26.66
CA ARG A 256 -11.36 21.17 -26.92
C ARG A 256 -12.36 21.25 -28.08
N SER A 257 -12.42 20.16 -28.86
CA SER A 257 -13.41 19.76 -29.88
C SER A 257 -13.30 20.25 -31.34
N GLU A 258 -13.59 19.28 -32.23
CA GLU A 258 -13.77 19.30 -33.70
C GLU A 258 -12.46 19.23 -34.50
N ASP A 259 -12.16 18.17 -35.26
CA ASP A 259 -12.94 17.64 -36.39
C ASP A 259 -12.96 16.11 -36.50
N GLY A 260 -14.16 15.59 -36.81
CA GLY A 260 -14.38 14.29 -37.40
C GLY A 260 -14.99 14.44 -38.81
N SER A 261 -14.50 13.60 -39.72
CA SER A 261 -15.10 13.22 -41.01
C SER A 261 -14.98 14.16 -42.20
N THR A 262 -14.34 13.67 -43.27
CA THR A 262 -14.94 13.48 -44.62
C THR A 262 -13.86 12.89 -45.56
N LEU A 263 -14.00 11.63 -45.94
CA LEU A 263 -14.41 11.15 -47.28
C LEU A 263 -13.24 10.67 -48.14
N ARG A 264 -13.23 9.38 -48.49
CA ARG A 264 -13.46 8.91 -49.87
C ARG A 264 -13.51 7.39 -49.96
N ASN A 265 -14.67 6.93 -50.45
CA ASN A 265 -15.01 5.74 -51.26
C ASN A 265 -14.28 4.42 -51.03
#